data_AF-A0A953G9I0-F1
#
_entry.id   AF-A0A953G9I0-F1
#
_cell.length_a   1.000
_cell.length_b   1.000
_cell.length_c   1.000
_cell.angle_alpha   90.00
_cell.angle_beta   90.00
_cell.angle_gamma   90.00
#
_symmetry.space_group_name_H-M   'P 1'
#
loop_
_entity.id
_entity.type
_entity.pdbx_description
1 polymer ?
#
loop_
_entity_poly.entity_id
_entity_poly.type
_entity_poly.pdbx_seq_one_letter_code
_entity_poly.pdbx_strand_id
1 'polypeptide(L)'
;MQGILYYSFLVGPPFSPMSTWKMVDLKIPARNPKMAICLHSFITNWVDEKKNKYASRSVKETHINPSGGIVWYYCRQVIEYEKLDLPELGFTKHRYKKLRVYSQHQIMSWFDK
;
A
#
# COMPACT_ATOMS: atom_id res chain seq x y z
N MET A 1 -1.45 22.67 -2.36
CA MET A 1 -0.49 21.56 -2.22
C MET A 1 -1.20 20.46 -1.43
N GLN A 2 -1.39 19.27 -1.99
CA GLN A 2 -1.95 18.15 -1.22
C GLN A 2 -0.89 17.71 -0.20
N GLY A 3 -1.27 17.69 1.08
CA GLY A 3 -0.40 17.23 2.17
C GLY A 3 -0.03 15.74 2.01
N ILE A 4 0.86 15.24 2.88
CA ILE A 4 1.18 13.81 2.92
C ILE A 4 -0.06 13.06 3.41
N LEU A 5 -0.54 12.13 2.60
CA LEU A 5 -1.64 11.22 2.94
C LEU A 5 -1.08 9.86 3.35
N TYR A 6 -1.87 9.10 4.09
CA TYR A 6 -1.50 7.80 4.63
C TYR A 6 -2.43 6.72 4.09
N TYR A 7 -1.90 5.53 3.80
CA TYR A 7 -2.67 4.48 3.13
C TYR A 7 -2.57 3.11 3.80
N SER A 8 -3.70 2.41 3.83
CA SER A 8 -3.78 0.99 4.21
C SER A 8 -4.42 0.19 3.08
N PHE A 9 -4.24 -1.13 3.09
CA PHE A 9 -4.60 -1.98 1.96
C PHE A 9 -5.41 -3.18 2.43
N LEU A 10 -6.41 -3.59 1.66
CA LEU A 10 -7.01 -4.92 1.77
C LEU A 10 -6.37 -5.80 0.70
N VAL A 11 -5.53 -6.74 1.13
CA VAL A 11 -4.74 -7.59 0.23
C VAL A 11 -5.04 -9.06 0.47
N GLY A 12 -4.87 -9.88 -0.56
CA GLY A 12 -5.10 -11.31 -0.48
C GLY A 12 -4.21 -12.07 -1.44
N PRO A 13 -4.05 -13.38 -1.22
CA PRO A 13 -3.41 -14.23 -2.21
C PRO A 13 -4.28 -14.32 -3.47
N PRO A 14 -3.66 -14.47 -4.65
CA PRO A 14 -4.40 -14.66 -5.90
C PRO A 14 -5.40 -15.82 -5.77
N PHE A 15 -6.56 -15.67 -6.39
CA PHE A 15 -7.63 -16.70 -6.46
C PHE A 15 -8.20 -17.16 -5.10
N SER A 16 -7.89 -16.47 -4.00
CA SER A 16 -8.37 -16.86 -2.68
C SER A 16 -9.74 -16.25 -2.35
N PRO A 17 -10.62 -16.97 -1.60
CA PRO A 17 -11.94 -16.45 -1.21
C PRO A 17 -11.83 -15.13 -0.44
N MET A 18 -12.78 -14.20 -0.61
CA MET A 18 -12.72 -12.88 0.06
C MET A 18 -12.52 -12.96 1.58
N SER A 19 -12.98 -14.02 2.23
CA SER A 19 -12.81 -14.26 3.67
C SER A 19 -11.35 -14.44 4.11
N THR A 20 -10.43 -14.77 3.19
CA THR A 20 -9.01 -14.98 3.50
C THR A 20 -8.15 -13.75 3.29
N TRP A 21 -8.75 -12.65 2.81
CA TRP A 21 -8.05 -11.40 2.54
C TRP A 21 -7.83 -10.65 3.86
N LYS A 22 -6.66 -10.04 3.99
CA LYS A 22 -6.21 -9.40 5.23
C LYS A 22 -6.05 -7.91 5.02
N MET A 23 -6.49 -7.17 6.03
CA MET A 23 -6.25 -5.74 6.10
C MET A 23 -4.83 -5.51 6.60
N VAL A 24 -4.03 -4.80 5.80
CA VAL A 24 -2.66 -4.41 6.11
C VAL A 24 -2.65 -2.94 6.50
N ASP A 25 -2.58 -2.69 7.81
CA ASP A 25 -2.76 -1.35 8.40
C ASP A 25 -1.48 -0.54 8.57
N LEU A 26 -0.61 -0.54 7.56
CA LEU A 26 0.72 0.04 7.67
C LEU A 26 0.75 1.58 7.66
N LYS A 27 -0.35 2.25 7.25
CA LYS A 27 -0.42 3.72 7.10
C LYS A 27 0.80 4.24 6.32
N ILE A 28 0.99 3.75 5.10
CA ILE A 28 2.13 4.15 4.26
C ILE A 28 1.96 5.61 3.83
N PRO A 29 2.94 6.50 4.08
CA PRO A 29 2.87 7.87 3.59
C PRO A 29 3.10 7.91 2.09
N ALA A 30 2.18 8.52 1.33
CA ALA A 30 2.32 8.71 -0.11
C ALA A 30 1.57 9.96 -0.59
N ARG A 31 1.95 10.45 -1.77
CA ARG A 31 1.26 11.59 -2.41
C ARG A 31 -0.05 11.20 -3.09
N ASN A 32 -0.18 9.94 -3.48
CA ASN A 32 -1.36 9.41 -4.15
C ASN A 32 -1.49 7.88 -3.92
N PRO A 33 -2.67 7.29 -4.17
CA PRO A 33 -2.89 5.86 -4.00
C PRO A 33 -1.99 4.96 -4.85
N LYS A 34 -1.69 5.36 -6.11
CA LYS A 34 -0.84 4.59 -7.03
C LYS A 34 0.56 4.41 -6.47
N MET A 35 1.16 5.50 -5.98
CA MET A 35 2.46 5.50 -5.30
C MET A 35 2.43 4.62 -4.05
N ALA A 36 1.35 4.69 -3.26
CA ALA A 36 1.20 3.87 -2.06
C ALA A 36 1.19 2.37 -2.37
N ILE A 37 0.49 1.94 -3.44
CA ILE A 37 0.47 0.56 -3.92
C ILE A 37 1.87 0.11 -4.36
N CYS A 38 2.58 0.94 -5.12
CA CYS A 38 3.95 0.62 -5.56
C CYS A 38 4.89 0.45 -4.37
N LEU A 39 4.82 1.34 -3.37
CA LEU A 39 5.61 1.24 -2.14
C LEU A 39 5.27 -0.02 -1.34
N HIS A 40 3.98 -0.35 -1.20
CA HIS A 40 3.55 -1.56 -0.51
C HIS A 40 4.05 -2.84 -1.22
N SER A 41 3.92 -2.89 -2.56
CA SER A 41 4.44 -3.98 -3.37
C SER A 41 5.95 -4.12 -3.25
N PHE A 42 6.67 -2.99 -3.24
CA PHE A 42 8.11 -2.99 -3.01
C PHE A 42 8.44 -3.56 -1.63
N ILE A 43 7.86 -3.05 -0.55
CA ILE A 43 8.14 -3.51 0.82
C ILE A 43 7.87 -5.02 0.95
N THR A 44 6.74 -5.50 0.45
CA THR A 44 6.33 -6.90 0.60
C THR A 44 7.17 -7.88 -0.23
N ASN A 45 7.66 -7.47 -1.40
CA ASN A 45 8.46 -8.34 -2.26
C ASN A 45 9.98 -8.18 -2.05
N TRP A 46 10.45 -7.04 -1.54
CA TRP A 46 11.88 -6.70 -1.50
C TRP A 46 12.48 -6.67 -0.09
N VAL A 47 11.70 -6.37 0.95
CA VAL A 47 12.23 -6.19 2.32
C VAL A 47 12.21 -7.49 3.14
N ASP A 48 11.52 -8.55 2.69
CA ASP A 48 11.57 -9.87 3.33
C ASP A 48 12.84 -10.64 2.90
N GLU A 49 14.00 -10.24 3.47
CA GLU A 49 15.32 -10.84 3.19
C GLU A 49 15.35 -12.36 3.38
N LYS A 50 14.50 -12.93 4.25
CA LYS A 50 14.46 -14.37 4.52
C LYS A 50 13.88 -15.20 3.36
N LYS A 51 13.16 -14.58 2.42
CA LYS A 51 12.55 -15.27 1.27
C LYS A 51 13.18 -14.89 -0.07
N ASN A 52 14.06 -13.89 -0.12
CA ASN A 52 14.42 -13.25 -1.37
C ASN A 52 15.80 -13.68 -1.89
N LYS A 53 15.81 -14.62 -2.84
CA LYS A 53 17.02 -14.99 -3.61
C LYS A 53 17.54 -13.85 -4.51
N TYR A 54 16.73 -12.79 -4.72
CA TYR A 54 17.07 -11.61 -5.54
C TYR A 54 17.59 -10.42 -4.73
N ALA A 55 17.59 -10.50 -3.39
CA ALA A 55 18.27 -9.53 -2.51
C ALA A 55 19.81 -9.68 -2.54
N SER A 56 20.34 -10.59 -3.38
CA SER A 56 21.78 -10.72 -3.60
C SER A 56 22.32 -9.54 -4.41
N ARG A 57 22.76 -8.48 -3.72
CA ARG A 57 23.83 -7.52 -4.06
C ARG A 57 23.86 -6.81 -5.43
N SER A 58 22.95 -7.02 -6.38
CA SER A 58 23.05 -6.40 -7.71
C SER A 58 21.79 -5.73 -8.24
N VAL A 59 20.67 -5.74 -7.52
CA VAL A 59 19.48 -4.98 -7.92
C VAL A 59 19.59 -3.54 -7.40
N LYS A 60 20.45 -2.76 -8.05
CA LYS A 60 20.36 -1.31 -8.01
C LYS A 60 19.02 -0.91 -8.67
N GLU A 61 18.17 -0.22 -7.92
CA GLU A 61 17.20 0.76 -8.44
C GLU A 61 16.14 0.27 -9.45
N THR A 62 15.66 -0.98 -9.38
CA THR A 62 14.52 -1.37 -10.22
C THR A 62 13.20 -0.99 -9.54
N HIS A 63 12.72 0.22 -9.82
CA HIS A 63 11.35 0.64 -9.53
C HIS A 63 10.37 -0.11 -10.44
N ILE A 64 10.06 -1.37 -10.13
CA ILE A 64 9.06 -2.13 -10.89
C ILE A 64 7.68 -1.68 -10.42
N ASN A 65 7.00 -0.88 -11.25
CA ASN A 65 5.58 -0.60 -11.06
C ASN A 65 4.80 -1.92 -11.28
N PRO A 66 3.92 -2.31 -10.35
CA PRO A 66 3.06 -3.46 -10.57
C PRO A 66 2.16 -3.18 -11.78
N SER A 67 2.04 -4.14 -12.69
CA SER A 67 1.07 -4.07 -13.79
C SER A 67 -0.35 -4.19 -13.26
N GLY A 68 -1.34 -3.72 -14.04
CA GLY A 68 -2.76 -3.82 -13.67
C GLY A 68 -3.15 -5.24 -13.23
N GLY A 69 -2.78 -6.27 -13.99
CA GLY A 69 -3.05 -7.66 -13.64
C GLY A 69 -2.52 -8.07 -12.26
N ILE A 70 -1.30 -7.68 -11.91
CA ILE A 70 -0.72 -7.96 -10.58
C ILE A 70 -1.52 -7.26 -9.48
N VAL A 71 -1.91 -6.00 -9.70
CA VAL A 71 -2.71 -5.24 -8.73
C VAL A 71 -4.09 -5.87 -8.55
N TRP A 72 -4.72 -6.34 -9.62
CA TRP A 72 -6.00 -7.05 -9.59
C TRP A 72 -5.94 -8.28 -8.66
N TYR A 73 -4.88 -9.07 -8.79
CA TYR A 73 -4.72 -10.28 -7.99
C TYR A 73 -4.42 -10.01 -6.51
N TYR A 74 -3.79 -8.87 -6.22
CA TYR A 74 -3.17 -8.62 -4.93
C TYR A 74 -3.93 -7.63 -4.05
N CYS A 75 -4.57 -6.61 -4.64
CA CYS A 75 -5.14 -5.46 -3.92
C CYS A 75 -6.61 -5.24 -4.26
N ARG A 76 -7.50 -5.40 -3.28
CA ARG A 76 -8.95 -5.19 -3.45
C ARG A 76 -9.39 -3.78 -3.11
N GLN A 77 -8.78 -3.21 -2.07
CA GLN A 77 -9.12 -1.87 -1.59
C GLN A 77 -7.87 -1.14 -1.12
N VAL A 78 -7.88 0.17 -1.38
CA VAL A 78 -6.94 1.13 -0.79
C VAL A 78 -7.74 2.08 0.08
N ILE A 79 -7.34 2.23 1.33
CA ILE A 79 -7.97 3.14 2.26
C ILE A 79 -7.03 4.31 2.49
N GLU A 80 -7.53 5.51 2.25
CA GLU A 80 -6.80 6.77 2.40
C GLU A 80 -7.15 7.44 3.72
N TYR A 81 -6.13 7.99 4.36
CA TYR A 81 -6.20 8.62 5.66
C TYR A 81 -5.45 9.96 5.67
N GLU A 82 -5.94 10.85 6.51
CA GLU A 82 -5.23 12.04 6.96
C GLU A 82 -4.69 11.79 8.37
N LYS A 83 -3.47 12.24 8.65
CA LYS A 83 -2.93 12.23 10.02
C LYS A 83 -3.49 13.43 10.78
N LEU A 84 -4.03 13.17 11.95
CA LEU A 84 -4.49 14.21 12.86
C LEU A 84 -3.34 14.61 13.78
N ASP A 85 -2.87 15.85 13.65
CA ASP A 85 -1.92 16.43 14.59
C ASP A 85 -2.68 16.96 15.80
N LEU A 86 -2.91 16.07 16.77
CA LEU A 86 -3.47 16.42 18.07
C LEU A 86 -2.34 16.38 19.11
N PRO A 87 -1.98 17.50 19.75
CA PRO A 87 -1.04 17.49 20.84
C PRO A 87 -1.71 16.82 22.05
N GLU A 88 -1.23 15.65 22.46
CA GLU A 88 -1.53 15.06 23.76
C GLU A 88 -0.28 15.12 24.64
N LEU A 89 -0.44 15.64 25.85
CA LEU A 89 0.63 15.74 26.84
C LEU A 89 1.09 14.32 27.22
N GLY A 90 2.37 14.05 27.00
CA GLY A 90 3.09 12.90 27.57
C GLY A 90 3.29 11.68 26.67
N PHE A 91 2.58 11.53 25.54
CA PHE A 91 2.75 10.39 24.62
C PHE A 91 2.44 10.73 23.15
N THR A 92 3.22 10.18 22.21
CA THR A 92 2.96 10.30 20.78
C THR A 92 1.86 9.32 20.35
N LYS A 93 0.58 9.71 20.39
CA LYS A 93 -0.50 8.93 19.77
C LYS A 93 -0.70 9.34 18.31
N HIS A 94 -0.32 8.47 17.38
CA HIS A 94 -0.62 8.65 15.96
C HIS A 94 -2.11 8.40 15.70
N ARG A 95 -2.86 9.47 15.38
CA ARG A 95 -4.27 9.39 15.02
C ARG A 95 -4.46 9.61 13.52
N TYR A 96 -5.34 8.82 12.93
CA TYR A 96 -5.64 8.86 11.51
C TYR A 96 -7.15 8.95 11.28
N LYS A 97 -7.57 9.91 10.46
CA LYS A 97 -8.96 10.02 10.01
C LYS A 97 -9.07 9.39 8.64
N LYS A 98 -9.97 8.39 8.49
CA LYS A 98 -10.28 7.80 7.19
C LYS A 98 -10.95 8.85 6.31
N LEU A 99 -10.41 9.09 5.11
CA LEU A 99 -10.96 10.03 4.14
C LEU A 99 -11.77 9.30 3.08
N ARG A 100 -11.17 8.28 2.45
CA ARG A 100 -11.75 7.63 1.28
C ARG A 100 -11.34 6.16 1.20
N VAL A 101 -12.18 5.37 0.54
CA VAL A 101 -11.87 3.98 0.17
C VAL A 101 -11.97 3.88 -1.34
N TYR A 102 -10.94 3.32 -1.96
CA TYR A 102 -10.89 3.03 -3.38
C TYR A 102 -11.12 1.54 -3.59
N SER A 103 -12.03 1.21 -4.49
CA SER A 103 -12.28 -0.16 -4.92
C SER A 103 -11.24 -0.64 -5.94
N GLN A 104 -11.14 -1.95 -6.11
CA GLN A 104 -10.24 -2.56 -7.11
C GLN A 104 -10.44 -2.03 -8.51
N HIS A 105 -11.68 -1.81 -8.98
CA HIS A 105 -11.91 -1.26 -10.31
C HIS A 105 -11.33 0.14 -10.48
N GLN A 106 -11.48 1.00 -9.47
CA GLN A 106 -10.86 2.34 -9.48
C GLN A 106 -9.34 2.23 -9.47
N ILE A 107 -8.80 1.30 -8.67
CA ILE A 107 -7.37 1.06 -8.59
C ILE A 107 -6.80 0.62 -9.94
N MET A 108 -7.44 -0.35 -10.59
CA MET A 108 -7.05 -0.89 -11.89
C MET A 108 -6.94 0.20 -12.97
N SER A 109 -7.92 1.11 -13.00
CA SER A 109 -7.94 2.22 -13.96
C SER A 109 -6.71 3.13 -13.91
N TRP A 110 -5.93 3.11 -12.81
CA TRP A 110 -4.70 3.88 -12.67
C TRP A 110 -3.48 3.19 -13.30
N PHE A 111 -3.56 1.89 -13.60
CA PHE A 111 -2.49 1.06 -14.14
C PHE A 111 -2.76 0.58 -15.57
N ASP A 112 -3.99 0.69 -16.08
CA ASP A 112 -4.36 0.34 -17.45
C ASP A 112 -4.00 1.42 -18.50
N LYS A 113 -2.95 2.22 -18.25
CA LYS A 113 -2.38 3.23 -19.17
C LYS A 113 -0.89 2.99 -19.36
#